data_AF-A0A3M1FA85-F1
#
_entry.id   AF-A0A3M1FA85-F1
#
_cell.length_a   1.000
_cell.length_b   1.000
_cell.length_c   1.000
_cell.angle_alpha   90.00
_cell.angle_beta   90.00
_cell.angle_gamma   90.00
#
_symmetry.space_group_name_H-M   'P 1'
#
loop_
_entity.id
_entity.type
_entity.pdbx_description
1 polymer ?
#
loop_
_entity_poly.entity_id
_entity_poly.type
_entity_poly.pdbx_seq_one_letter_code
_entity_poly.pdbx_strand_id
1 'polypeptide(L)'
;MSVTIVGCGGIGLLLAASLIEGGEEVFLLERTPRRAAALQTILREGAEGKKRFPVRAFGDPNDLPPTEWIVVAVKAYDTEGAVRGIADLAHAARATIVLQNGLPRYDVLAAYLPRWLVGVTYQGATRKGTGHVLHAGRGETILGAVGGSAQEDCAEAAAEVFRRGGWPTRV
;
A
#
# COMPACT_ATOMS: atom_id res chain seq x y z
N MET A 1 -6.61 -7.33 -10.23
CA MET A 1 -5.15 -7.40 -10.03
C MET A 1 -4.88 -7.72 -8.58
N SER A 2 -3.67 -8.18 -8.24
CA SER A 2 -3.28 -8.47 -6.86
C SER A 2 -2.34 -7.39 -6.30
N VAL A 3 -2.66 -6.89 -5.11
CA VAL A 3 -1.92 -5.82 -4.45
C VAL A 3 -1.58 -6.20 -3.01
N THR A 4 -0.30 -6.17 -2.67
CA THR A 4 0.17 -6.35 -1.30
C THR A 4 0.39 -5.00 -0.64
N ILE A 5 -0.27 -4.74 0.47
CA ILE A 5 -0.07 -3.54 1.28
C ILE A 5 0.87 -3.85 2.45
N VAL A 6 2.07 -3.29 2.41
CA VAL A 6 3.08 -3.37 3.46
C VAL A 6 2.90 -2.20 4.42
N GLY A 7 2.44 -2.50 5.63
CA GLY A 7 2.18 -1.51 6.67
C GLY A 7 0.70 -1.16 6.81
N CYS A 8 0.03 -1.83 7.75
CA CYS A 8 -1.40 -1.64 8.04
C CYS A 8 -1.64 -0.47 9.02
N GLY A 9 -1.07 0.69 8.70
CA GLY A 9 -1.35 1.97 9.35
C GLY A 9 -2.62 2.64 8.83
N GLY A 10 -2.79 3.94 9.07
CA GLY A 10 -3.95 4.70 8.58
C GLY A 10 -4.08 4.63 7.05
N ILE A 11 -3.06 5.09 6.32
CA ILE A 11 -3.06 5.09 4.85
C ILE A 11 -3.16 3.68 4.28
N GLY A 12 -2.34 2.74 4.77
CA GLY A 12 -2.39 1.35 4.30
C GLY A 12 -3.75 0.69 4.47
N LEU A 13 -4.41 0.85 5.62
CA LEU A 13 -5.76 0.32 5.84
C LEU A 13 -6.80 1.02 4.96
N LEU A 14 -6.70 2.34 4.79
CA LEU A 14 -7.65 3.08 3.95
C LEU A 14 -7.53 2.67 2.48
N LEU A 15 -6.31 2.61 1.95
CA LEU A 15 -6.05 2.19 0.59
C LEU A 15 -6.47 0.74 0.35
N ALA A 16 -6.15 -0.17 1.28
CA ALA A 16 -6.60 -1.55 1.20
C ALA A 16 -8.13 -1.65 1.10
N ALA A 17 -8.87 -0.93 1.95
CA ALA A 17 -10.33 -0.91 1.92
C ALA A 17 -10.87 -0.39 0.58
N SER A 18 -10.27 0.68 0.04
CA SER A 18 -10.62 1.23 -1.28
C SER A 18 -10.36 0.24 -2.42
N LEU A 19 -9.19 -0.41 -2.45
CA LEU A 19 -8.85 -1.39 -3.48
C LEU A 19 -9.75 -2.63 -3.42
N ILE A 20 -10.06 -3.14 -2.23
CA ILE A 20 -11.00 -4.26 -2.05
C ILE A 20 -12.39 -3.88 -2.54
N GLU A 21 -12.86 -2.68 -2.22
CA GLU A 21 -14.16 -2.18 -2.71
C GLU A 21 -14.21 -2.05 -4.23
N GLY A 22 -13.08 -1.72 -4.86
CA GLY A 22 -12.91 -1.72 -6.32
C GLY A 22 -12.76 -3.10 -6.96
N GLY A 23 -12.79 -4.18 -6.17
CA GLY A 23 -12.69 -5.56 -6.65
C GLY A 23 -11.26 -6.08 -6.85
N GLU A 24 -10.25 -5.38 -6.35
CA GLU A 24 -8.86 -5.85 -6.38
C GLU A 24 -8.63 -6.94 -5.31
N GLU A 25 -7.74 -7.89 -5.60
CA GLU A 25 -7.30 -8.87 -4.61
C GLU A 25 -6.22 -8.24 -3.73
N VAL A 26 -6.48 -8.12 -2.43
CA VAL A 26 -5.57 -7.41 -1.51
C VAL A 26 -5.04 -8.32 -0.42
N PHE A 27 -3.71 -8.33 -0.29
CA PHE A 27 -3.00 -8.97 0.82
C PHE A 27 -2.40 -7.90 1.73
N LEU A 28 -2.43 -8.14 3.04
CA LEU A 28 -1.88 -7.22 4.02
C LEU A 28 -0.64 -7.83 4.65
N LEU A 29 0.48 -7.13 4.62
CA LEU A 29 1.68 -7.51 5.36
C LEU A 29 1.79 -6.66 6.62
N GLU A 30 1.62 -7.32 7.77
CA GLU A 30 1.85 -6.77 9.09
C GLU A 30 3.26 -7.10 9.60
N ARG A 31 3.74 -6.32 10.57
CA ARG A 31 5.12 -6.46 11.07
C ARG A 31 5.39 -7.80 11.77
N THR A 32 4.34 -8.47 12.26
CA THR A 32 4.48 -9.67 13.09
C THR A 32 3.28 -10.60 12.87
N PRO A 33 3.45 -11.93 12.99
CA PRO A 33 2.35 -12.90 12.91
C PRO A 33 1.19 -12.60 13.88
N ARG A 34 1.50 -12.15 15.11
CA ARG A 34 0.48 -11.78 16.09
C ARG A 34 -0.41 -10.63 15.62
N ARG A 35 0.17 -9.60 15.00
CA ARG A 35 -0.59 -8.46 14.46
C ARG A 35 -1.40 -8.85 13.24
N ALA A 36 -0.83 -9.68 12.37
CA ALA A 36 -1.51 -10.23 11.21
C ALA A 36 -2.74 -11.06 11.63
N ALA A 37 -2.57 -11.98 12.58
CA ALA A 37 -3.67 -12.82 13.10
C ALA A 37 -4.80 -12.00 13.73
N ALA A 38 -4.50 -10.83 14.31
CA ALA A 38 -5.53 -9.93 14.85
C ALA A 38 -6.28 -9.12 13.79
N LEU A 39 -5.77 -9.04 12.56
CA LEU A 39 -6.31 -8.23 11.46
C LEU A 39 -7.14 -9.10 10.50
N GLN A 40 -8.38 -9.38 10.89
CA GLN A 40 -9.31 -10.21 10.09
C GLN A 40 -10.24 -9.39 9.20
N THR A 41 -10.48 -8.13 9.56
CA THR A 41 -11.34 -7.22 8.80
C THR A 41 -10.82 -5.79 8.85
N ILE A 42 -11.13 -5.00 7.83
CA ILE A 42 -11.01 -3.54 7.86
C ILE A 42 -12.40 -2.93 8.02
N LEU A 43 -12.63 -2.20 9.10
CA LEU A 43 -13.72 -1.25 9.28
C LEU A 43 -13.24 0.13 8.81
N ARG A 44 -13.75 0.56 7.65
CA ARG A 44 -13.57 1.93 7.14
C ARG A 44 -14.75 2.79 7.59
N GLU A 45 -14.46 3.87 8.29
CA GLU A 45 -15.41 4.89 8.72
C GLU A 45 -15.14 6.20 7.97
N GLY A 46 -16.17 6.94 7.56
CA GLY A 46 -16.02 8.22 6.89
C GLY A 46 -17.36 8.88 6.59
N ALA A 47 -17.37 9.84 5.66
CA ALA A 47 -18.57 10.60 5.29
C ALA A 47 -19.71 9.70 4.75
N GLU A 48 -19.38 8.57 4.13
CA GLU A 48 -20.35 7.59 3.62
C GLU A 48 -20.79 6.56 4.69
N GLY A 49 -20.46 6.81 5.96
CA GLY A 49 -20.74 5.90 7.06
C GLY A 49 -19.65 4.85 7.26
N LYS A 50 -20.05 3.66 7.71
CA LYS A 50 -19.15 2.56 8.09
C LYS A 50 -19.32 1.38 7.15
N LYS A 51 -18.21 0.91 6.57
CA LYS A 51 -18.17 -0.31 5.74
C LYS A 51 -17.10 -1.26 6.28
N ARG A 52 -17.37 -2.57 6.23
CA ARG A 52 -16.46 -3.60 6.73
C ARG A 52 -16.05 -4.53 5.58
N PHE A 53 -14.75 -4.79 5.49
CA PHE A 53 -14.14 -5.60 4.45
C PHE A 53 -13.38 -6.77 5.09
N PRO A 54 -13.63 -8.03 4.70
CA PRO A 54 -12.78 -9.14 5.11
C PRO A 54 -11.39 -9.01 4.47
N VAL A 55 -10.34 -9.41 5.17
CA VAL A 55 -8.96 -9.30 4.66
C VAL A 55 -8.12 -10.52 4.99
N ARG A 56 -7.06 -10.71 4.20
CA ARG A 56 -6.00 -11.70 4.45
C ARG A 56 -4.74 -10.97 4.88
N ALA A 57 -4.35 -11.15 6.14
CA ALA A 57 -3.15 -10.55 6.71
C ALA A 57 -2.09 -11.60 7.02
N PHE A 58 -0.84 -11.26 6.72
CA PHE A 58 0.34 -12.10 6.86
C PHE A 58 1.36 -11.40 7.74
N GLY A 59 2.11 -12.19 8.51
CA GLY A 59 3.18 -11.69 9.38
C GLY A 59 4.59 -11.99 8.87
N ASP A 60 4.68 -12.78 7.80
CA ASP A 60 5.90 -13.15 7.11
C ASP A 60 5.68 -12.93 5.60
N PRO A 61 6.57 -12.21 4.91
CA PRO A 61 6.47 -11.99 3.47
C PRO A 61 6.56 -13.29 2.65
N ASN A 62 7.16 -14.36 3.18
CA ASN A 62 7.27 -15.64 2.48
C ASN A 62 5.93 -16.40 2.41
N ASP A 63 4.98 -16.06 3.27
CA ASP A 63 3.63 -16.64 3.27
C ASP A 63 2.69 -15.93 2.30
N LEU A 64 3.12 -14.81 1.70
CA LEU A 64 2.29 -14.04 0.78
C LEU A 64 2.11 -14.78 -0.55
N PRO A 65 0.89 -14.77 -1.11
CA PRO A 65 0.68 -15.19 -2.48
C PRO A 65 1.42 -14.27 -3.47
N PRO A 66 1.64 -14.73 -4.72
CA PRO A 66 2.15 -13.88 -5.78
C PRO A 66 1.33 -12.59 -5.93
N THR A 67 2.02 -11.44 -5.96
CA THR A 67 1.41 -10.12 -6.03
C THR A 67 1.93 -9.35 -7.23
N GLU A 68 1.04 -8.68 -7.96
CA GLU A 68 1.44 -7.86 -9.10
C GLU A 68 2.03 -6.53 -8.64
N TRP A 69 1.40 -5.91 -7.64
CA TRP A 69 1.82 -4.63 -7.08
C TRP A 69 2.11 -4.76 -5.59
N ILE A 70 3.08 -3.98 -5.11
CA ILE A 70 3.35 -3.82 -3.69
C ILE A 70 3.21 -2.35 -3.34
N VAL A 71 2.52 -2.02 -2.25
CA VAL A 71 2.45 -0.67 -1.72
C VAL A 71 3.09 -0.63 -0.34
N VAL A 72 4.14 0.17 -0.19
CA VAL A 72 4.79 0.41 1.11
C VAL A 72 4.20 1.67 1.72
N ALA A 73 3.38 1.51 2.77
CA ALA A 73 2.67 2.57 3.48
C ALA A 73 3.07 2.67 4.96
N VAL A 74 4.32 2.31 5.27
CA VAL A 74 4.91 2.42 6.62
C VAL A 74 5.34 3.87 6.92
N LYS A 75 5.76 4.12 8.17
CA LYS A 75 6.41 5.37 8.54
C LYS A 75 7.86 5.36 8.04
N ALA A 76 8.42 6.53 7.72
CA ALA A 76 9.76 6.64 7.12
C ALA A 76 10.89 5.91 7.90
N TYR A 77 10.78 5.77 9.22
CA TYR A 77 11.76 5.05 10.04
C TYR A 77 11.65 3.52 9.95
N ASP A 78 10.51 2.98 9.48
CA ASP A 78 10.30 1.54 9.29
C ASP A 78 10.60 1.11 7.83
N THR A 79 10.84 2.07 6.93
CA THR A 79 10.95 1.80 5.47
C THR A 79 12.05 0.81 5.15
N GLU A 80 13.24 0.96 5.70
CA GLU A 80 14.38 0.05 5.42
C GLU A 80 14.06 -1.39 5.81
N GLY A 81 13.53 -1.59 7.02
CA GLY A 81 13.13 -2.91 7.50
C GLY A 81 12.02 -3.51 6.63
N ALA A 82 11.07 -2.69 6.19
CA ALA A 82 9.97 -3.10 5.33
C ALA A 82 10.46 -3.54 3.95
N VAL A 83 11.23 -2.69 3.23
CA VAL A 83 11.69 -3.00 1.88
C VAL A 83 12.69 -4.15 1.84
N ARG A 84 13.56 -4.26 2.86
CA ARG A 84 14.45 -5.41 2.99
C ARG A 84 13.67 -6.71 3.17
N GLY A 85 12.60 -6.69 3.97
CA GLY A 85 11.78 -7.87 4.21
C GLY A 85 11.05 -8.37 2.95
N ILE A 86 10.72 -7.46 2.02
CA ILE A 86 9.99 -7.81 0.79
C ILE A 86 10.87 -7.90 -0.46
N ALA A 87 12.20 -7.87 -0.33
CA ALA A 87 13.09 -7.76 -1.49
C ALA A 87 12.82 -8.86 -2.53
N ASP A 88 12.72 -10.11 -2.09
CA ASP A 88 12.43 -11.26 -2.98
C ASP A 88 11.05 -11.15 -3.66
N LEU A 89 10.03 -10.72 -2.92
CA LEU A 89 8.69 -10.47 -3.46
C LEU A 89 8.71 -9.33 -4.49
N ALA A 90 9.50 -8.29 -4.26
CA ALA A 90 9.62 -7.14 -5.13
C ALA A 90 10.27 -7.47 -6.48
N HIS A 91 11.09 -8.51 -6.56
CA HIS A 91 11.65 -9.00 -7.83
C HIS A 91 10.61 -9.61 -8.77
N ALA A 92 9.59 -10.28 -8.22
CA ALA A 92 8.50 -10.85 -9.01
C ALA A 92 7.42 -9.82 -9.35
N ALA A 93 7.25 -8.78 -8.52
CA ALA A 93 6.25 -7.75 -8.71
C ALA A 93 6.56 -6.83 -9.91
N ARG A 94 5.52 -6.22 -10.48
CA ARG A 94 5.63 -5.23 -11.55
C ARG A 94 6.37 -3.98 -11.06
N ALA A 95 5.98 -3.44 -9.91
CA ALA A 95 6.73 -2.43 -9.18
C ALA A 95 6.27 -2.33 -7.72
N THR A 96 7.11 -1.69 -6.90
CA THR A 96 6.78 -1.28 -5.54
C THR A 96 6.43 0.21 -5.50
N ILE A 97 5.24 0.56 -5.02
CA ILE A 97 4.79 1.94 -4.84
C ILE A 97 5.09 2.36 -3.41
N VAL A 98 5.98 3.33 -3.24
CA VAL A 98 6.33 3.86 -1.94
C VAL A 98 5.40 5.03 -1.62
N LEU A 99 4.37 4.76 -0.82
CA LEU A 99 3.35 5.71 -0.39
C LEU A 99 3.48 5.98 1.12
N GLN A 100 4.72 6.21 1.57
CA GLN A 100 5.02 6.49 2.96
C GLN A 100 4.75 7.96 3.31
N ASN A 101 4.55 8.24 4.61
CA ASN A 101 4.64 9.61 5.11
C ASN A 101 6.09 9.95 5.45
N GLY A 102 6.63 10.98 4.79
CA GLY A 102 7.99 11.49 4.98
C GLY A 102 8.90 11.24 3.78
N LEU A 103 10.06 11.88 3.76
CA LEU A 103 11.01 11.80 2.65
C LEU A 103 11.55 10.37 2.47
N PRO A 104 11.42 9.76 1.28
CA PRO A 104 12.00 8.44 1.01
C PRO A 104 13.54 8.50 1.05
N ARG A 105 14.13 7.44 1.62
CA ARG A 105 15.56 7.16 1.53
C ARG A 105 15.84 6.44 0.22
N TYR A 106 16.11 7.19 -0.85
CA TYR A 106 16.29 6.63 -2.20
C TYR A 106 17.43 5.63 -2.30
N ASP A 107 18.50 5.80 -1.50
CA ASP A 107 19.60 4.86 -1.34
C ASP A 107 19.10 3.49 -0.85
N VAL A 108 18.23 3.48 0.16
CA VAL A 108 17.61 2.26 0.69
C VAL A 108 16.67 1.64 -0.33
N LEU A 109 15.84 2.44 -1.01
CA LEU A 109 14.93 1.92 -2.03
C LEU A 109 15.69 1.26 -3.19
N ALA A 110 16.74 1.92 -3.70
CA ALA A 110 17.56 1.41 -4.78
C ALA A 110 18.35 0.14 -4.42
N ALA A 111 18.67 -0.06 -3.13
CA ALA A 111 19.38 -1.24 -2.67
C ALA A 111 18.51 -2.51 -2.66
N TYR A 112 17.19 -2.39 -2.44
CA TYR A 112 16.31 -3.53 -2.21
C TYR A 112 15.19 -3.69 -3.25
N LEU A 113 14.84 -2.64 -4.00
CA LEU A 113 13.73 -2.66 -4.93
C LEU A 113 14.25 -2.60 -6.37
N PRO A 114 13.91 -3.56 -7.24
CA PRO A 114 14.35 -3.53 -8.64
C PRO A 114 13.59 -2.50 -9.47
N ARG A 115 12.34 -2.23 -9.10
CA ARG A 115 11.45 -1.26 -9.75
C ARG A 115 10.57 -0.61 -8.69
N TRP A 116 10.63 0.71 -8.56
CA TRP A 116 9.77 1.43 -7.62
C TRP A 116 9.23 2.74 -8.18
N LEU A 117 8.10 3.14 -7.62
CA LEU A 117 7.42 4.41 -7.83
C LEU A 117 7.37 5.14 -6.48
N VAL A 118 7.32 6.46 -6.51
CA VAL A 118 7.14 7.28 -5.30
C VAL A 118 5.78 7.95 -5.38
N GLY A 119 4.99 7.82 -4.33
CA GLY A 119 3.69 8.44 -4.24
C GLY A 119 3.61 9.48 -3.13
N VAL A 120 2.88 10.56 -3.38
CA VAL A 120 2.43 11.50 -2.34
C VAL A 120 0.92 11.45 -2.30
N THR A 121 0.35 11.23 -1.12
CA THR A 121 -1.10 11.23 -0.93
C THR A 121 -1.53 12.36 0.01
N TYR A 122 -2.58 13.06 -0.40
CA TYR A 122 -3.29 14.06 0.40
C TYR A 122 -4.53 13.47 1.08
N GLN A 123 -4.68 12.14 1.06
CA GLN A 123 -5.72 11.46 1.82
C GLN A 123 -5.43 11.54 3.32
N GLY A 124 -6.44 11.90 4.10
CA GLY A 124 -6.37 11.92 5.55
C GLY A 124 -6.87 10.60 6.12
N ALA A 125 -6.03 9.86 6.84
CA ALA A 125 -6.42 8.60 7.46
C ALA A 125 -5.97 8.51 8.92
N THR A 126 -6.92 8.23 9.81
CA THR A 126 -6.67 8.04 11.25
C THR A 126 -6.94 6.60 11.63
N ARG A 127 -5.91 5.86 12.02
CA ARG A 127 -6.08 4.52 12.58
C ARG A 127 -6.69 4.64 13.98
N LYS A 128 -7.87 4.04 14.18
CA LYS A 128 -8.61 4.01 15.46
C LYS A 128 -8.34 2.73 16.26
N GLY A 129 -7.88 1.68 15.60
CA GLY A 129 -7.58 0.39 16.23
C GLY A 129 -7.01 -0.61 15.22
N THR A 130 -6.90 -1.87 15.62
CA THR A 130 -6.58 -2.97 14.69
C THR A 130 -7.72 -3.10 13.68
N GLY A 131 -7.41 -2.96 12.40
CA GLY A 131 -8.41 -3.04 11.33
C GLY A 131 -9.46 -1.95 11.38
N HIS A 132 -9.28 -0.82 12.07
CA HIS A 132 -10.24 0.28 12.08
C HIS A 132 -9.56 1.57 11.66
N VAL A 133 -10.07 2.15 10.57
CA VAL A 133 -9.58 3.40 10.00
C VAL A 133 -10.72 4.39 9.78
N LEU A 134 -10.48 5.64 10.15
CA LEU A 134 -11.31 6.79 9.81
C LEU A 134 -10.70 7.51 8.60
N HIS A 135 -11.47 7.63 7.52
CA HIS A 135 -11.19 8.50 6.39
C HIS A 135 -11.50 9.95 6.79
N ALA A 136 -10.47 10.63 7.28
CA ALA A 136 -10.56 11.95 7.90
C ALA A 136 -10.44 13.11 6.90
N GLY A 137 -9.89 12.88 5.71
CA GLY A 137 -9.77 13.90 4.66
C GLY A 137 -9.67 13.26 3.29
N ARG A 138 -10.28 13.90 2.29
CA ARG A 138 -10.21 13.49 0.88
C ARG A 138 -9.23 14.37 0.13
N GLY A 139 -8.35 13.78 -0.65
CA GLY A 139 -7.36 14.48 -1.45
C GLY A 139 -6.85 13.61 -2.59
N GLU A 140 -6.04 14.19 -3.46
CA GLU A 140 -5.42 13.44 -4.56
C GLU A 140 -4.23 12.61 -4.10
N THR A 141 -3.83 11.66 -4.94
CA THR A 141 -2.54 10.99 -4.87
C THR A 141 -1.79 11.22 -6.17
N ILE A 142 -0.51 11.49 -6.06
CA ILE A 142 0.38 11.76 -7.20
C ILE A 142 1.43 10.65 -7.19
N LEU A 143 1.58 9.93 -8.29
CA LEU A 143 2.59 8.88 -8.44
C LEU A 143 3.66 9.34 -9.42
N GLY A 144 4.91 9.39 -8.98
CA GLY A 144 6.06 9.68 -9.82
C GLY A 144 6.91 8.43 -10.06
N ALA A 145 7.40 8.31 -11.29
CA ALA A 145 8.44 7.35 -11.65
C ALA A 145 9.83 7.90 -11.30
N VAL A 146 10.73 7.03 -10.86
CA VAL A 146 12.15 7.35 -10.69
C VAL A 146 12.93 6.71 -11.84
N GLY A 147 13.01 7.42 -12.97
CA GLY A 147 13.81 7.04 -14.14
C GLY A 147 13.13 7.41 -15.48
N GLY A 148 13.22 6.56 -16.51
CA GLY A 148 12.81 6.86 -17.90
C GLY A 148 11.37 6.47 -18.26
N SER A 149 10.98 6.66 -19.53
CA SER A 149 9.58 6.54 -20.03
C SER A 149 8.88 5.21 -19.71
N ALA A 150 9.59 4.07 -19.70
CA ALA A 150 9.00 2.78 -19.33
C ALA A 150 8.47 2.74 -17.87
N GLN A 151 9.02 3.58 -16.99
CA GLN A 151 8.55 3.70 -15.62
C GLN A 151 7.38 4.69 -15.51
N GLU A 152 7.22 5.63 -16.44
CA GLU A 152 6.03 6.49 -16.55
C GLU A 152 4.79 5.66 -16.92
N ASP A 153 4.90 4.76 -17.91
CA ASP A 153 3.82 3.81 -18.24
C ASP A 153 3.46 2.90 -17.04
N CYS A 154 4.46 2.53 -16.25
CA CYS A 154 4.27 1.77 -15.01
C CYS A 154 3.51 2.61 -13.96
N ALA A 155 3.82 3.89 -13.83
CA ALA A 155 3.13 4.81 -12.93
C ALA A 155 1.66 4.97 -13.33
N GLU A 156 1.36 5.10 -14.63
CA GLU A 156 -0.02 5.23 -15.11
C GLU A 156 -0.81 3.95 -14.88
N ALA A 157 -0.20 2.79 -15.13
CA ALA A 157 -0.83 1.50 -14.82
C ALA A 157 -1.16 1.35 -13.32
N ALA A 158 -0.24 1.77 -12.43
CA ALA A 158 -0.47 1.79 -10.99
C ALA A 158 -1.58 2.77 -10.58
N ALA A 159 -1.59 3.97 -11.17
CA ALA A 159 -2.61 4.98 -10.93
C ALA A 159 -4.00 4.47 -11.32
N GLU A 160 -4.10 3.72 -12.41
CA GLU A 160 -5.36 3.11 -12.85
C GLU A 160 -5.87 2.07 -11.84
N VAL A 161 -5.00 1.25 -11.25
CA VAL A 161 -5.39 0.33 -10.16
C VAL A 161 -6.00 1.11 -8.99
N PHE A 162 -5.38 2.22 -8.61
CA PHE A 162 -5.88 3.04 -7.49
C PHE A 162 -7.23 3.68 -7.86
N ARG A 163 -7.37 4.21 -9.08
CA ARG A 163 -8.63 4.82 -9.54
C ARG A 163 -9.80 3.84 -9.59
N ARG A 164 -9.59 2.59 -10.00
CA ARG A 164 -10.63 1.53 -9.92
C ARG A 164 -11.12 1.28 -8.50
N GLY A 165 -10.23 1.42 -7.51
CA GLY A 165 -10.56 1.42 -6.07
C GLY A 165 -11.25 2.70 -5.57
N GLY A 166 -11.60 3.64 -6.45
CA GLY A 166 -12.14 4.94 -6.06
C GLY A 166 -11.13 5.84 -5.34
N TRP A 167 -9.82 5.58 -5.50
CA TRP A 167 -8.74 6.37 -4.92
C TRP A 167 -8.20 7.36 -5.96
N PRO A 168 -8.52 8.67 -5.86
CA PRO A 168 -8.12 9.66 -6.86
C PRO A 168 -6.61 9.72 -7.02
N THR A 169 -6.13 9.40 -8.21
CA THR A 169 -4.70 9.27 -8.50
C THR A 169 -4.35 9.82 -9.89
N ARG A 170 -3.28 10.59 -9.97
CA ARG A 170 -2.64 11.02 -11.21
C ARG A 170 -1.15 10.70 -11.18
N VAL A 171 -0.52 10.75 -12.35
CA VAL A 171 0.92 10.67 -12.55
C VAL A 171 1.47 12.09 -12.71
#